data_AF-A0A2S2NVH2-F1
#
_entry.id   AF-A0A2S2NVH2-F1
#
_cell.length_a   1.000
_cell.length_b   1.000
_cell.length_c   1.000
_cell.angle_alpha   90.00
_cell.angle_beta   90.00
_cell.angle_gamma   90.00
#
_symmetry.space_group_name_H-M   'P 1'
#
loop_
_entity.id
_entity.type
_entity.pdbx_description
1 polymer ?
#
loop_
_entity_poly.entity_id
_entity_poly.type
_entity_poly.pdbx_seq_one_letter_code
_entity_poly.pdbx_strand_id
1 'polypeptide(L)'
;QLQVVRRLQKQVERCDGLNFVQCNLNHCHVAQDLVAQFMVEERVDVALICDPYKADSTSSAWHASAGQRKAAIYVANAGVTVANVISDPEFVSARLNGVQVYSCYASPNK
;
A
#
# COMPACT_ATOMS: atom_id res chain seq x y z
N GLN A 1 15.83 7.83 9.23
CA GLN A 1 14.98 8.62 8.31
C GLN A 1 15.50 8.62 6.88
N LEU A 2 16.76 8.98 6.58
CA LEU A 2 17.30 8.93 5.19
C LEU A 2 17.32 7.52 4.54
N GLN A 3 17.50 6.45 5.32
CA GLN A 3 17.57 5.08 4.76
C GLN A 3 16.24 4.55 4.23
N VAL A 4 15.11 4.98 4.80
CA VAL A 4 13.77 4.61 4.31
C VAL A 4 13.53 5.24 2.94
N VAL A 5 13.79 6.56 2.80
CA VAL A 5 13.60 7.30 1.55
C VAL A 5 14.45 6.72 0.41
N ARG A 6 15.73 6.42 0.65
CA ARG A 6 16.61 5.80 -0.37
C ARG A 6 16.18 4.38 -0.77
N ARG A 7 15.48 3.66 0.12
CA ARG A 7 14.95 2.32 -0.18
C ARG A 7 13.65 2.39 -0.97
N LEU A 8 12.77 3.36 -0.68
CA LEU A 8 11.54 3.63 -1.43
C LEU A 8 11.83 4.02 -2.89
N GLN A 9 12.85 4.84 -3.14
CA GLN A 9 13.29 5.22 -4.49
C GLN A 9 13.68 4.02 -5.38
N LYS A 10 14.12 2.90 -4.79
CA LYS A 10 14.49 1.68 -5.53
C LYS A 10 13.33 0.71 -5.76
N GLN A 11 12.16 0.94 -5.17
CA GLN A 11 11.03 -0.01 -5.17
C GLN A 11 9.84 0.45 -6.01
N VAL A 12 10.00 1.49 -6.83
CA VAL A 12 8.93 1.89 -7.76
C VAL A 12 8.87 0.91 -8.92
N GLU A 13 7.77 0.16 -9.00
CA GLU A 13 7.49 -0.79 -10.08
C GLU A 13 6.38 -0.25 -10.98
N ARG A 14 6.49 -0.48 -12.30
CA ARG A 14 5.49 -0.06 -13.28
C ARG A 14 4.80 -1.27 -13.90
N CYS A 15 3.48 -1.34 -13.80
CA CYS A 15 2.67 -2.39 -14.42
C CYS A 15 1.43 -1.76 -15.06
N ASP A 16 1.22 -1.99 -16.36
CA ASP A 16 0.09 -1.45 -17.14
C ASP A 16 -0.16 0.06 -16.94
N GLY A 17 0.92 0.83 -16.81
CA GLY A 17 0.88 2.28 -16.64
C GLY A 17 0.65 2.77 -15.21
N LEU A 18 0.43 1.88 -14.25
CA LEU A 18 0.39 2.20 -12.81
C LEU A 18 1.79 2.15 -12.21
N ASN A 19 2.10 3.13 -11.37
CA ASN A 19 3.30 3.18 -10.53
C ASN A 19 2.97 2.69 -9.13
N PHE A 20 3.74 1.72 -8.65
CA PHE A 20 3.57 1.11 -7.33
C PHE A 20 4.73 1.46 -6.41
N VAL A 21 4.47 1.50 -5.10
CA VAL A 21 5.52 1.39 -4.09
C VAL A 21 5.15 0.28 -3.10
N GLN A 22 6.12 -0.52 -2.69
CA GLN A 22 5.94 -1.52 -1.66
C GLN A 22 6.72 -1.12 -0.40
N CYS A 23 6.07 -1.12 0.76
CA CYS A 23 6.74 -0.77 2.00
C CYS A 23 6.19 -1.52 3.22
N ASN A 24 7.08 -1.84 4.14
CA ASN A 24 6.72 -2.19 5.51
C ASN A 24 6.92 -0.97 6.40
N LEU A 25 5.84 -0.50 7.02
CA LEU A 25 5.83 0.70 7.84
C LEU A 25 6.14 0.40 9.31
N ASN A 26 6.18 -0.87 9.71
CA ASN A 26 6.48 -1.33 11.08
C ASN A 26 5.63 -0.59 12.12
N HIS A 27 4.35 -0.39 11.81
CA HIS A 27 3.35 0.32 12.60
C HIS A 27 3.79 1.75 13.01
N CYS A 28 4.61 2.41 12.19
CA CYS A 28 5.17 3.73 12.50
C CYS A 28 4.40 4.85 11.78
N HIS A 29 3.80 5.77 12.56
CA HIS A 29 3.10 6.96 12.04
C HIS A 29 3.97 7.78 11.09
N VAL A 30 5.20 8.12 11.51
CA VAL A 30 6.12 8.94 10.71
C VAL A 30 6.52 8.23 9.41
N ALA A 31 6.68 6.91 9.40
CA ALA A 31 6.97 6.17 8.18
C ALA A 31 5.78 6.23 7.20
N GLN A 32 4.54 6.18 7.73
CA GLN A 32 3.33 6.31 6.92
C GLN A 32 3.21 7.71 6.30
N ASP A 33 3.49 8.77 7.07
CA ASP A 33 3.49 10.15 6.54
C ASP A 33 4.54 10.32 5.43
N LEU A 34 5.75 9.77 5.65
CA LEU A 34 6.82 9.84 4.67
C LEU A 34 6.48 9.08 3.38
N VAL A 35 5.81 7.91 3.46
CA VAL A 35 5.40 7.21 2.24
C VAL A 35 4.33 7.98 1.48
N ALA A 36 3.38 8.61 2.18
CA ALA A 36 2.36 9.44 1.54
C ALA A 36 3.00 10.63 0.80
N GLN A 37 3.96 11.31 1.45
CA GLN A 37 4.73 12.40 0.81
C GLN A 37 5.53 11.90 -0.40
N PHE A 38 6.23 10.77 -0.26
CA PHE A 38 6.98 10.15 -1.34
C PHE A 38 6.09 9.82 -2.55
N MET A 39 4.89 9.28 -2.31
CA MET A 39 3.95 8.96 -3.39
C MET A 39 3.52 10.21 -4.18
N VAL A 40 3.38 11.36 -3.50
CA VAL A 40 3.09 12.64 -4.16
C VAL A 40 4.30 13.10 -5.00
N GLU A 41 5.51 13.07 -4.44
CA GLU A 41 6.73 13.54 -5.10
C GLU A 41 7.07 12.72 -6.34
N GLU A 42 6.94 11.39 -6.24
CA GLU A 42 7.32 10.45 -7.31
C GLU A 42 6.14 10.04 -8.20
N ARG A 43 4.94 10.62 -7.99
CA ARG A 43 3.71 10.29 -8.73
C ARG A 43 3.41 8.79 -8.73
N VAL A 44 3.48 8.19 -7.54
CA VAL A 44 3.11 6.80 -7.30
C VAL A 44 1.60 6.72 -7.14
N ASP A 45 0.96 5.83 -7.88
CA ASP A 45 -0.49 5.67 -7.90
C ASP A 45 -0.99 4.84 -6.72
N VAL A 46 -0.24 3.80 -6.36
CA VAL A 46 -0.67 2.78 -5.41
C VAL A 46 0.47 2.37 -4.48
N ALA A 47 0.20 2.27 -3.18
CA ALA A 47 1.12 1.66 -2.21
C ALA A 47 0.60 0.31 -1.71
N LEU A 48 1.48 -0.68 -1.70
CA LEU A 48 1.26 -1.98 -1.06
C LEU A 48 1.98 -1.96 0.28
N ILE A 49 1.20 -1.89 1.35
CA ILE A 49 1.67 -1.55 2.68
C ILE A 49 1.57 -2.76 3.61
N CYS A 50 2.69 -3.09 4.23
CA CYS A 50 2.81 -3.99 5.36
C CYS A 50 2.86 -3.20 6.68
N ASP A 51 2.16 -3.72 7.69
CA ASP A 51 2.06 -3.20 9.06
C ASP A 51 1.80 -1.69 9.11
N PRO A 52 0.67 -1.20 8.53
CA PRO A 52 0.34 0.22 8.55
C PRO A 52 0.16 0.71 9.99
N TYR A 53 0.45 1.98 10.24
CA TYR A 53 0.06 2.64 11.49
C TYR A 53 -1.47 2.74 11.58
N LYS A 54 -2.12 3.17 10.47
CA LYS A 54 -3.57 3.22 10.35
C LYS A 54 -4.01 3.06 8.90
N ALA A 55 -4.98 2.18 8.64
CA ALA A 55 -5.72 2.13 7.38
C ALA A 55 -7.15 2.58 7.65
N ASP A 56 -7.54 3.75 7.13
CA ASP A 56 -8.83 4.38 7.43
C ASP A 56 -9.99 3.65 6.71
N SER A 57 -10.89 3.03 7.46
CA SER A 57 -12.04 2.32 6.89
C SER A 57 -13.13 3.22 6.33
N THR A 58 -13.09 4.53 6.60
CA THR A 58 -14.05 5.50 6.04
C THR A 58 -13.58 6.07 4.69
N SER A 59 -12.30 5.88 4.36
CA SER A 59 -11.71 6.32 3.10
C SER A 59 -11.90 5.28 2.01
N SER A 60 -12.36 5.72 0.83
CA SER A 60 -12.40 4.86 -0.37
C SER A 60 -11.01 4.53 -0.93
N ALA A 61 -9.97 5.24 -0.50
CA ALA A 61 -8.59 5.04 -0.94
C ALA A 61 -7.87 3.91 -0.18
N TRP A 62 -8.38 3.50 0.98
CA TRP A 62 -7.74 2.50 1.83
C TRP A 62 -8.49 1.18 1.80
N HIS A 63 -7.79 0.12 1.39
CA HIS A 63 -8.29 -1.25 1.44
C HIS A 63 -7.37 -2.07 2.32
N ALA A 64 -7.89 -2.70 3.37
CA ALA A 64 -7.08 -3.46 4.31
C ALA A 64 -7.52 -4.92 4.37
N SER A 65 -6.58 -5.77 4.77
CA SER A 65 -6.82 -7.14 5.20
C SER A 65 -7.81 -7.17 6.38
N ALA A 66 -8.50 -8.29 6.54
CA ALA A 66 -9.42 -8.48 7.67
C ALA A 66 -8.64 -8.64 8.99
N GLY A 67 -9.37 -8.63 10.12
CA GLY A 67 -8.78 -8.87 11.45
C GLY A 67 -7.81 -7.76 11.88
N GLN A 68 -6.52 -8.08 12.01
CA GLN A 68 -5.50 -7.16 12.50
C GLN A 68 -5.06 -6.10 11.48
N ARG A 69 -5.55 -6.17 10.23
CA ARG A 69 -5.31 -5.15 9.19
C ARG A 69 -3.81 -4.90 8.92
N LYS A 70 -3.03 -5.98 8.95
CA LYS A 70 -1.56 -5.95 8.83
C LYS A 70 -1.06 -5.79 7.40
N ALA A 71 -1.92 -5.95 6.40
CA ALA A 71 -1.67 -5.60 5.01
C ALA A 71 -2.72 -4.60 4.50
N ALA A 72 -2.30 -3.66 3.67
CA ALA A 72 -3.16 -2.69 3.03
C ALA A 72 -2.74 -2.37 1.58
N ILE A 73 -3.70 -1.93 0.79
CA ILE A 73 -3.54 -1.25 -0.50
C ILE A 73 -4.03 0.18 -0.28
N TYR A 74 -3.18 1.16 -0.54
CA TYR A 74 -3.53 2.58 -0.54
C TYR A 74 -3.48 3.14 -1.96
N VAL A 75 -4.59 3.66 -2.45
CA VAL A 75 -4.75 4.20 -3.79
C VAL A 75 -4.72 5.73 -3.72
N ALA A 76 -3.59 6.34 -4.06
CA ALA A 76 -3.41 7.79 -3.96
C ALA A 76 -3.96 8.55 -5.17
N ASN A 77 -3.99 7.91 -6.35
CA ASN A 77 -4.48 8.52 -7.58
C ASN A 77 -5.98 8.21 -7.79
N ALA A 78 -6.82 9.25 -7.75
CA ALA A 78 -8.27 9.14 -7.95
C ALA A 78 -8.70 8.63 -9.35
N GLY A 79 -7.78 8.65 -10.34
CA GLY A 79 -8.01 8.07 -11.66
C GLY A 79 -7.85 6.54 -11.71
N VAL A 80 -7.39 5.90 -10.64
CA VAL A 80 -7.28 4.44 -10.56
C VAL A 80 -8.63 3.85 -10.24
N THR A 81 -9.14 3.01 -11.14
CA THR A 81 -10.35 2.22 -10.91
C THR A 81 -10.06 1.08 -9.95
N VAL A 82 -10.92 0.90 -8.96
CA VAL A 82 -10.81 -0.18 -7.97
C VAL A 82 -12.03 -1.07 -8.06
N ALA A 83 -11.81 -2.38 -8.24
CA ALA A 83 -12.88 -3.38 -8.28
C ALA A 83 -12.46 -4.66 -7.55
N ASN A 84 -13.42 -5.54 -7.27
CA ASN A 84 -13.19 -6.89 -6.71
C ASN A 84 -12.27 -6.90 -5.48
N VAL A 85 -12.52 -6.01 -4.53
CA VAL A 85 -11.74 -5.97 -3.28
C VAL A 85 -12.05 -7.21 -2.45
N ILE A 86 -11.00 -7.95 -2.07
CA ILE A 86 -11.09 -9.09 -1.16
C ILE A 86 -10.26 -8.77 0.08
N SER A 87 -10.91 -8.82 1.24
CA SER A 87 -10.28 -8.63 2.55
C SER A 87 -10.19 -9.97 3.27
N ASP A 88 -9.03 -10.61 3.17
CA ASP A 88 -8.69 -11.84 3.88
C ASP A 88 -7.84 -11.51 5.14
N PRO A 89 -7.82 -12.34 6.19
CA PRO A 89 -6.93 -12.11 7.34
C PRO A 89 -5.43 -12.06 6.99
N GLU A 90 -4.99 -12.77 5.94
CA GLU A 90 -3.58 -12.87 5.56
C GLU A 90 -3.17 -11.86 4.47
N PHE A 91 -4.13 -11.42 3.66
CA PHE A 91 -3.89 -10.50 2.56
C PHE A 91 -5.09 -9.60 2.25
N VAL A 92 -4.84 -8.56 1.48
CA VAL A 92 -5.89 -7.83 0.76
C VAL A 92 -5.55 -7.86 -0.72
N SER A 93 -6.59 -8.00 -1.55
CA SER A 93 -6.45 -7.96 -2.99
C SER A 93 -7.46 -7.01 -3.61
N ALA A 94 -7.10 -6.39 -4.72
CA ALA A 94 -8.00 -5.54 -5.49
C ALA A 94 -7.61 -5.59 -6.97
N ARG A 95 -8.60 -5.40 -7.84
CA ARG A 95 -8.38 -5.22 -9.27
C ARG A 95 -8.27 -3.74 -9.58
N LEU A 96 -7.06 -3.30 -9.94
CA LEU A 96 -6.69 -1.90 -10.18
C LEU A 96 -6.47 -1.70 -11.68
N ASN A 97 -7.30 -0.90 -12.34
CA ASN A 97 -7.26 -0.70 -13.81
C ASN A 97 -7.16 -2.03 -14.61
N GLY A 98 -7.83 -3.07 -14.13
CA GLY A 98 -7.83 -4.40 -14.76
C GLY A 98 -6.72 -5.35 -14.28
N VAL A 99 -5.71 -4.87 -13.56
CA VAL A 99 -4.62 -5.65 -12.97
C VAL A 99 -5.01 -6.17 -11.60
N GLN A 100 -4.89 -7.47 -11.35
CA GLN A 100 -5.11 -8.04 -10.02
C GLN A 100 -3.86 -7.84 -9.15
N VAL A 101 -4.02 -7.17 -8.01
CA VAL A 101 -2.93 -6.83 -7.09
C VAL A 101 -3.20 -7.45 -5.72
N TYR A 102 -2.13 -7.84 -5.02
CA TYR A 102 -2.16 -8.41 -3.69
C TYR A 102 -1.18 -7.65 -2.78
N SER A 103 -1.60 -7.38 -1.55
CA SER A 103 -0.73 -6.93 -0.46
C SER A 103 -0.88 -7.93 0.68
N CYS A 104 0.25 -8.45 1.17
CA CYS A 104 0.30 -9.48 2.20
C CYS A 104 1.32 -9.12 3.28
N TYR A 105 1.05 -9.51 4.53
CA TYR A 105 2.02 -9.37 5.61
C TYR A 105 2.38 -10.73 6.18
N ALA A 106 3.58 -11.19 5.85
CA ALA A 106 4.17 -12.36 6.48
C ALA A 106 4.80 -11.94 7.82
N SER A 107 4.12 -12.28 8.93
CA SER A 107 4.63 -12.01 10.27
C SER A 107 5.97 -12.72 10.48
N PRO A 108 7.03 -12.03 10.97
CA PRO A 108 8.31 -12.67 11.28
C PRO A 108 8.25 -13.53 12.56
N ASN A 109 7.14 -13.45 13.31
CA ASN A 109 6.92 -14.22 14.54
C ASN A 109 6.20 -15.55 14.28
N LYS A 110 6.05 -15.95 13.02
CA LYS A 110 5.55 -17.26 12.60
C LYS A 110 6.65 -18.04 11.91
#